data_AF-A0A2D4P159-F1
#
_entry.id   AF-A0A2D4P159-F1
#
_cell.length_a   1.000
_cell.length_b   1.000
_cell.length_c   1.000
_cell.angle_alpha   90.00
_cell.angle_beta   90.00
_cell.angle_gamma   90.00
#
_symmetry.space_group_name_H-M   'P 1'
#
loop_
_entity.id
_entity.type
_entity.pdbx_description
1 polymer ?
#
loop_
_entity_poly.entity_id
_entity_poly.type
_entity_poly.pdbx_seq_one_letter_code
_entity_poly.pdbx_strand_id
1 'polypeptide(L)'
;EGESVEEHKSVIMHLLSQVRLGMDLTKVVLPTFILERRSLLEMYADFFAHPDLFVSISDYKDPKDRMIQVVKWYLSAFHAGRKGSVAKKPYNPILGETFRCHWILPSAEQEENMETIADGPVPWVSPNNVTFVAEQVSHHPPISAFYAECSRKKIQFNAHIWTKSKFLGMSIGVHNIGQGCVSCLDYDEHYILTFPNGYARQVILVFSDFISDKFLSLHLPSC
;
A
#
# COMPACT_ATOMS: atom_id res chain seq x y z
N GLU A 1 -18.52 -16.33 12.87
CA GLU A 1 -18.04 -16.02 11.51
C GLU A 1 -17.31 -17.19 10.80
N GLY A 2 -17.12 -18.36 11.43
CA GLY A 2 -16.45 -19.52 10.81
C GLY A 2 -17.31 -20.34 9.82
N GLU A 3 -18.60 -20.03 9.64
CA GLU A 3 -19.51 -20.84 8.79
C GLU A 3 -19.29 -20.64 7.28
N SER A 4 -18.78 -19.48 6.85
CA SER A 4 -18.66 -19.12 5.41
C SER A 4 -17.57 -19.88 4.66
N VAL A 5 -16.50 -20.32 5.34
CA VAL A 5 -15.36 -20.96 4.66
C VAL A 5 -15.63 -22.44 4.39
N GLU A 6 -16.31 -23.13 5.31
CA GLU A 6 -16.66 -24.55 5.16
C GLU A 6 -17.63 -24.76 3.97
N GLU A 7 -18.58 -23.82 3.76
CA GLU A 7 -19.51 -23.83 2.62
C GLU A 7 -18.82 -23.71 1.26
N HIS A 8 -17.63 -23.09 1.20
CA HIS A 8 -16.93 -22.83 -0.05
C HIS A 8 -15.67 -23.70 -0.26
N LYS A 9 -15.42 -24.65 0.64
CA LYS A 9 -14.27 -25.57 0.61
C LYS A 9 -14.15 -26.33 -0.72
N SER A 10 -15.26 -26.73 -1.32
CA SER A 10 -15.30 -27.43 -2.60
C SER A 10 -14.83 -26.55 -3.78
N VAL A 11 -15.25 -25.28 -3.81
CA VAL A 11 -14.86 -24.29 -4.83
C VAL A 11 -13.37 -23.97 -4.71
N ILE A 12 -12.89 -23.79 -3.48
CA ILE A 12 -11.49 -23.58 -3.16
C ILE A 12 -10.62 -24.76 -3.63
N MET A 13 -11.01 -25.99 -3.28
CA MET A 13 -10.28 -27.20 -3.67
C MET A 13 -10.26 -27.37 -5.19
N HIS A 14 -11.37 -27.04 -5.86
CA HIS A 14 -11.41 -27.04 -7.32
C HIS A 14 -10.42 -26.04 -7.92
N LEU A 15 -10.35 -24.81 -7.41
CA LEU A 15 -9.38 -23.82 -7.88
C LEU A 15 -7.93 -24.24 -7.61
N LEU A 16 -7.63 -24.76 -6.42
CA LEU A 16 -6.30 -25.26 -6.09
C LEU A 16 -5.88 -26.43 -6.99
N SER A 17 -6.82 -27.30 -7.37
CA SER A 17 -6.54 -28.40 -8.30
C SER A 17 -6.11 -27.94 -9.70
N GLN A 18 -6.45 -26.71 -10.09
CA GLN A 18 -6.05 -26.11 -11.36
C GLN A 18 -4.67 -25.42 -11.29
N VAL A 19 -4.13 -25.19 -10.10
CA VAL A 19 -2.85 -24.49 -9.90
C VAL A 19 -1.70 -25.48 -9.92
N ARG A 20 -0.69 -25.20 -10.74
CA ARG A 20 0.57 -25.97 -10.79
C ARG A 20 1.70 -25.24 -10.07
N LEU A 21 2.68 -25.99 -9.57
CA LEU A 21 3.87 -25.42 -8.93
C LEU A 21 4.59 -24.46 -9.90
N GLY A 22 4.86 -23.23 -9.45
CA GLY A 22 5.46 -22.17 -10.25
C GLY A 22 4.50 -21.35 -11.12
N MET A 23 3.19 -21.64 -11.09
CA MET A 23 2.18 -20.87 -11.83
C MET A 23 2.03 -19.44 -11.29
N ASP A 24 1.80 -18.49 -12.20
CA ASP A 24 1.46 -17.10 -11.88
C ASP A 24 -0.03 -17.00 -11.52
N LEU A 25 -0.29 -16.66 -10.26
CA LEU A 25 -1.64 -16.59 -9.69
C LEU A 25 -2.39 -15.30 -10.00
N THR A 26 -1.74 -14.30 -10.62
CA THR A 26 -2.41 -13.05 -11.01
C THR A 26 -3.48 -13.29 -12.09
N LYS A 27 -3.34 -14.36 -12.87
CA LYS A 27 -4.23 -14.76 -13.97
C LYS A 27 -5.36 -15.71 -13.54
N VAL A 28 -5.37 -16.17 -12.29
CA VAL A 28 -6.41 -17.07 -11.78
C VAL A 28 -7.54 -16.21 -11.19
N VAL A 29 -8.77 -16.43 -11.67
CA VAL A 29 -9.96 -15.77 -11.11
C VAL A 29 -10.27 -16.38 -9.76
N LEU A 30 -10.31 -15.53 -8.75
CA LEU A 30 -10.60 -15.91 -7.36
C LEU A 30 -12.08 -15.69 -7.05
N PRO A 31 -12.72 -16.51 -6.20
CA PRO A 31 -14.13 -16.35 -5.86
C PRO A 31 -14.41 -15.04 -5.14
N THR A 32 -15.61 -14.51 -5.29
CA THR A 32 -15.99 -13.20 -4.75
C THR A 32 -15.97 -13.13 -3.22
N PHE A 33 -16.17 -14.25 -2.51
CA PHE A 33 -16.15 -14.28 -1.05
C PHE A 33 -14.76 -14.04 -0.43
N ILE A 34 -13.68 -14.21 -1.20
CA ILE A 34 -12.33 -13.84 -0.78
C ILE A 34 -11.91 -12.44 -1.22
N LEU A 35 -12.80 -11.67 -1.87
CA LEU A 35 -12.52 -10.31 -2.30
C LEU A 35 -12.84 -9.28 -1.21
N GLU A 36 -12.02 -8.24 -1.15
CA GLU A 36 -12.30 -7.02 -0.40
C GLU A 36 -13.10 -6.04 -1.25
N ARG A 37 -13.92 -5.20 -0.62
CA ARG A 37 -14.71 -4.15 -1.29
C ARG A 37 -13.91 -2.94 -1.78
N ARG A 38 -12.58 -2.96 -1.67
CA ARG A 38 -11.69 -1.84 -2.03
C ARG A 38 -10.86 -2.19 -3.26
N SER A 39 -10.59 -1.19 -4.09
CA SER A 39 -9.59 -1.27 -5.16
C SER A 39 -8.19 -1.34 -4.56
N LEU A 40 -7.25 -1.97 -5.27
CA LEU A 40 -5.83 -1.94 -4.87
C LEU A 40 -5.30 -0.48 -4.81
N LEU A 41 -5.81 0.43 -5.65
CA LEU A 41 -5.41 1.83 -5.60
C LEU A 41 -5.81 2.50 -4.28
N GLU A 42 -7.01 2.19 -3.80
CA GLU A 42 -7.49 2.66 -2.49
C GLU A 42 -6.68 2.06 -1.35
N MET A 43 -6.25 0.79 -1.45
CA MET A 43 -5.38 0.17 -0.45
C MET A 43 -4.01 0.86 -0.34
N TYR A 44 -3.47 1.43 -1.42
CA TYR A 44 -2.20 2.15 -1.33
C TYR A 44 -2.30 3.43 -0.48
N ALA A 45 -3.50 3.98 -0.29
CA ALA A 45 -3.72 5.06 0.66
C ALA A 45 -3.47 4.62 2.12
N ASP A 46 -3.54 3.31 2.44
CA ASP A 46 -3.28 2.80 3.79
C ASP A 46 -1.81 3.01 4.23
N PHE A 47 -0.88 3.26 3.29
CA PHE A 47 0.48 3.71 3.64
C PHE A 47 0.50 5.02 4.43
N PHE A 48 -0.58 5.81 4.32
CA PHE A 48 -0.79 7.06 5.01
C PHE A 48 -1.82 6.94 6.14
N ALA A 49 -1.97 5.74 6.73
CA ALA A 49 -2.81 5.56 7.93
C ALA A 49 -2.39 6.46 9.10
N HIS A 50 -1.11 6.84 9.15
CA HIS A 50 -0.55 7.84 10.06
C HIS A 50 0.03 9.01 9.25
N PRO A 51 -0.83 9.90 8.70
CA PRO A 51 -0.38 11.02 7.88
C PRO A 51 0.38 12.07 8.71
N ASP A 52 0.12 12.12 10.03
CA ASP A 52 0.86 12.90 11.03
C ASP A 52 2.34 12.49 11.13
N LEU A 53 2.61 11.18 11.09
CA LEU A 53 3.98 10.67 11.11
C LEU A 53 4.73 10.99 9.81
N PHE A 54 4.03 11.00 8.67
CA PHE A 54 4.59 11.41 7.39
C PHE A 54 5.01 12.88 7.43
N VAL A 55 4.08 13.78 7.76
CA VAL A 55 4.37 15.23 7.68
C VAL A 55 5.37 15.71 8.73
N SER A 56 5.50 15.00 9.86
CA SER A 56 6.47 15.36 10.89
C SER A 56 7.92 15.08 10.50
N ILE A 57 8.17 14.33 9.42
CA ILE A 57 9.54 14.10 8.91
C ILE A 57 10.22 15.45 8.63
N SER A 58 9.53 16.42 8.03
CA SER A 58 10.12 17.73 7.68
C SER A 58 10.42 18.60 8.91
N ASP A 59 9.85 18.28 10.07
CA ASP A 59 9.97 19.11 11.28
C ASP A 59 11.32 18.90 11.98
N TYR A 60 11.96 17.75 11.80
CA TYR A 60 13.24 17.42 12.41
C TYR A 60 14.41 18.14 11.69
N LYS A 61 15.29 18.77 12.49
CA LYS A 61 16.44 19.55 11.98
C LYS A 61 17.67 18.70 11.70
N ASP A 62 17.90 17.66 12.51
CA ASP A 62 19.02 16.74 12.32
C ASP A 62 18.68 15.67 11.25
N PRO A 63 19.54 15.43 10.23
CA PRO A 63 19.30 14.40 9.22
C PRO A 63 19.06 13.00 9.80
N LYS A 64 19.74 12.66 10.90
CA LYS A 64 19.56 11.37 11.57
C LYS A 64 18.15 11.22 12.13
N ASP A 65 17.62 12.25 12.77
CA ASP A 65 16.27 12.22 13.33
C ASP A 65 15.21 12.16 12.22
N ARG A 66 15.42 12.86 11.09
CA ARG A 66 14.58 12.71 9.89
C ARG A 66 14.56 11.27 9.39
N MET A 67 15.73 10.64 9.26
CA MET A 67 15.84 9.24 8.86
C MET A 67 15.07 8.30 9.81
N ILE A 68 15.21 8.49 11.13
CA ILE A 68 14.46 7.71 12.13
C ILE A 68 12.96 7.90 11.93
N GLN A 69 12.51 9.14 11.69
CA GLN A 69 11.11 9.45 11.47
C GLN A 69 10.57 8.84 10.15
N VAL A 70 11.35 8.84 9.07
CA VAL A 70 11.01 8.15 7.80
C VAL A 70 10.77 6.67 8.06
N VAL A 71 11.68 6.01 8.77
CA VAL A 71 11.57 4.59 9.11
C VAL A 71 10.34 4.34 9.99
N LYS A 72 10.09 5.20 11.00
CA LYS A 72 8.93 5.10 11.89
C LYS A 72 7.62 5.22 11.13
N TRP A 73 7.48 6.22 10.26
CA TRP A 73 6.31 6.37 9.40
C TRP A 73 6.13 5.13 8.52
N TYR A 74 7.18 4.72 7.81
CA TYR A 74 7.10 3.59 6.89
C TYR A 74 6.73 2.26 7.57
N LEU A 75 7.24 2.02 8.78
CA LEU A 75 6.88 0.84 9.56
C LEU A 75 5.42 0.87 10.03
N SER A 76 4.89 2.05 10.35
CA SER A 76 3.51 2.19 10.81
C SER A 76 2.48 1.83 9.73
N ALA A 77 2.81 2.05 8.46
CA ALA A 77 1.99 1.66 7.30
C ALA A 77 1.64 0.16 7.27
N PHE A 78 2.50 -0.72 7.80
CA PHE A 78 2.28 -2.16 7.73
C PHE A 78 1.37 -2.71 8.85
N HIS A 79 1.14 -1.92 9.91
CA HIS A 79 0.24 -2.26 11.01
C HIS A 79 -1.22 -2.02 10.67
N ALA A 80 -1.52 -1.12 9.73
CA ALA A 80 -2.87 -0.91 9.19
C ALA A 80 -3.47 -2.16 8.49
N GLY A 81 -2.73 -3.27 8.46
CA GLY A 81 -3.20 -4.59 8.03
C GLY A 81 -4.38 -5.10 8.86
N ARG A 82 -5.57 -4.93 8.28
CA ARG A 82 -6.89 -5.53 8.53
C ARG A 82 -7.07 -6.42 9.78
N LYS A 83 -7.99 -5.99 10.64
CA LYS A 83 -8.62 -6.80 11.70
C LYS A 83 -9.61 -7.78 11.07
N GLY A 84 -9.16 -8.97 10.71
CA GLY A 84 -10.02 -10.06 10.25
C GLY A 84 -9.25 -11.38 10.17
N SER A 85 -9.89 -12.49 10.55
CA SER A 85 -9.29 -13.83 10.49
C SER A 85 -8.99 -14.30 9.06
N VAL A 86 -9.63 -13.68 8.06
CA VAL A 86 -9.51 -14.05 6.64
C VAL A 86 -8.84 -12.93 5.84
N ALA A 87 -7.69 -13.23 5.25
CA ALA A 87 -7.04 -12.35 4.29
C ALA A 87 -7.89 -12.24 3.01
N LYS A 88 -8.39 -11.04 2.72
CA LYS A 88 -9.16 -10.74 1.50
C LYS A 88 -8.25 -10.16 0.41
N LYS A 89 -8.52 -10.40 -0.86
CA LYS A 89 -7.79 -9.78 -1.97
C LYS A 89 -8.54 -8.53 -2.46
N PRO A 90 -7.89 -7.36 -2.59
CA PRO A 90 -8.54 -6.20 -3.22
C PRO A 90 -8.91 -6.45 -4.68
N TYR A 91 -9.80 -5.63 -5.23
CA TYR A 91 -10.05 -5.63 -6.66
C TYR A 91 -8.78 -5.21 -7.41
N ASN A 92 -8.47 -5.93 -8.48
CA ASN A 92 -7.41 -5.55 -9.40
C ASN A 92 -7.89 -4.31 -10.19
N PRO A 93 -7.15 -3.20 -10.18
CA PRO A 93 -7.57 -1.99 -10.87
C PRO A 93 -7.59 -2.18 -12.41
N ILE A 94 -8.48 -1.48 -13.11
CA ILE A 94 -8.46 -1.41 -14.57
C ILE A 94 -7.44 -0.38 -15.06
N LEU A 95 -6.95 -0.50 -16.30
CA LEU A 95 -6.03 0.48 -16.88
C LEU A 95 -6.66 1.88 -16.90
N GLY A 96 -5.93 2.89 -16.40
CA GLY A 96 -6.41 4.26 -16.28
C GLY A 96 -7.37 4.51 -15.11
N GLU A 97 -7.66 3.50 -14.28
CA GLU A 97 -8.37 3.73 -13.02
C GLU A 97 -7.58 4.70 -12.14
N THR A 98 -8.27 5.67 -11.55
CA THR A 98 -7.68 6.64 -10.62
C THR A 98 -8.39 6.62 -9.28
N PHE A 99 -7.64 6.77 -8.19
CA PHE A 99 -8.16 6.99 -6.85
C PHE A 99 -7.56 8.27 -6.28
N ARG A 100 -8.38 9.07 -5.56
CA ARG A 100 -7.94 10.32 -4.91
C ARG A 100 -8.54 10.40 -3.51
N CYS A 101 -7.74 10.81 -2.54
CA CYS A 101 -8.21 11.10 -1.19
C CYS A 101 -7.33 12.16 -0.52
N HIS A 102 -7.71 12.58 0.68
CA HIS A 102 -6.90 13.44 1.52
C HIS A 102 -7.13 13.14 3.00
N TRP A 103 -6.20 13.57 3.84
CA TRP A 103 -6.32 13.53 5.29
C TRP A 103 -6.28 14.95 5.83
N ILE A 104 -7.26 15.27 6.67
CA ILE A 104 -7.28 16.51 7.43
C ILE A 104 -6.37 16.31 8.64
N LEU A 105 -5.33 17.13 8.76
CA LEU A 105 -4.45 17.08 9.91
C LEU A 105 -5.05 17.91 11.05
N PRO A 106 -4.87 17.51 12.34
CA PRO A 106 -5.37 18.29 13.47
C PRO A 106 -4.83 19.73 13.49
N SER A 107 -3.60 19.93 13.01
CA SER A 107 -3.00 21.27 12.86
C SER A 107 -3.66 22.13 11.79
N ALA A 108 -4.43 21.54 10.87
CA ALA A 108 -5.10 22.23 9.77
C ALA A 108 -6.53 22.67 10.11
N GLU A 109 -7.14 22.12 11.16
CA GLU A 109 -8.52 22.45 11.59
C GLU A 109 -8.66 23.92 12.06
N GLN A 110 -7.55 24.60 12.34
CA GLN A 110 -7.54 25.97 12.87
C GLN A 110 -7.38 27.05 11.79
N GLU A 111 -7.19 26.67 10.51
CA GLU A 111 -6.90 27.59 9.41
C GLU A 111 -7.91 27.44 8.26
N GLU A 112 -9.19 27.75 8.52
CA GLU A 112 -10.32 27.60 7.58
C GLU A 112 -10.26 28.51 6.34
N ASN A 113 -9.38 29.52 6.30
CA ASN A 113 -9.34 30.55 5.24
C ASN A 113 -8.10 30.49 4.33
N MET A 114 -7.41 29.35 4.23
CA MET A 114 -6.26 29.23 3.33
C MET A 114 -6.66 28.95 1.87
N GLU A 115 -6.00 29.62 0.93
CA GLU A 115 -6.17 29.39 -0.50
C GLU A 115 -5.76 27.95 -0.88
N THR A 116 -6.62 27.28 -1.64
CA THR A 116 -6.36 25.96 -2.20
C THR A 116 -5.36 26.04 -3.36
N ILE A 117 -4.61 24.97 -3.61
CA ILE A 117 -3.66 24.92 -4.73
C ILE A 117 -4.38 24.36 -5.96
N ALA A 118 -4.73 25.25 -6.90
CA ALA A 118 -5.48 24.88 -8.11
C ALA A 118 -4.79 23.81 -8.96
N ASP A 119 -3.46 23.84 -9.04
CA ASP A 119 -2.65 22.88 -9.80
C ASP A 119 -2.19 21.67 -8.96
N GLY A 120 -2.70 21.53 -7.74
CA GLY A 120 -2.35 20.42 -6.84
C GLY A 120 -3.03 19.10 -7.22
N PRO A 121 -2.57 17.95 -6.68
CA PRO A 121 -3.15 16.62 -6.99
C PRO A 121 -4.65 16.51 -6.67
N VAL A 122 -5.08 17.25 -5.65
CA VAL A 122 -6.49 17.37 -5.24
C VAL A 122 -6.81 18.87 -5.09
N PRO A 123 -7.27 19.54 -6.17
CA PRO A 123 -7.34 21.02 -6.25
C PRO A 123 -8.20 21.71 -5.19
N TRP A 124 -9.10 20.98 -4.54
CA TRP A 124 -10.04 21.51 -3.53
C TRP A 124 -9.56 21.31 -2.09
N VAL A 125 -8.34 20.82 -1.88
CA VAL A 125 -7.80 20.50 -0.55
C VAL A 125 -6.83 21.59 -0.09
N SER A 126 -6.91 21.95 1.19
CA SER A 126 -5.99 22.89 1.84
C SER A 126 -4.54 22.42 1.76
N PRO A 127 -3.57 23.33 1.55
CA PRO A 127 -2.14 22.99 1.48
C PRO A 127 -1.56 22.41 2.79
N ASN A 128 -2.28 22.56 3.91
CA ASN A 128 -1.92 21.96 5.20
C ASN A 128 -2.27 20.47 5.30
N ASN A 129 -3.11 19.96 4.41
CA ASN A 129 -3.54 18.57 4.44
C ASN A 129 -2.61 17.69 3.61
N VAL A 130 -2.66 16.39 3.87
CA VAL A 130 -2.00 15.40 3.00
C VAL A 130 -2.96 15.04 1.89
N THR A 131 -2.55 15.23 0.64
CA THR A 131 -3.30 14.76 -0.55
C THR A 131 -2.69 13.47 -1.06
N PHE A 132 -3.50 12.63 -1.70
CA PHE A 132 -3.05 11.38 -2.32
C PHE A 132 -3.79 11.13 -3.62
N VAL A 133 -3.06 10.67 -4.63
CA VAL A 133 -3.58 10.20 -5.91
C VAL A 133 -2.88 8.90 -6.28
N ALA A 134 -3.64 7.95 -6.83
CA ALA A 134 -3.11 6.72 -7.40
C ALA A 134 -3.73 6.46 -8.76
N GLU A 135 -2.97 5.85 -9.65
CA GLU A 135 -3.40 5.48 -10.99
C GLU A 135 -2.86 4.09 -11.37
N GLN A 136 -3.69 3.30 -12.04
CA GLN A 136 -3.23 2.09 -12.72
C GLN A 136 -2.65 2.44 -14.10
N VAL A 137 -1.33 2.56 -14.17
CA VAL A 137 -0.62 3.06 -15.36
C VAL A 137 -0.26 1.97 -16.37
N SER A 138 -0.33 0.69 -15.99
CA SER A 138 -0.11 -0.44 -16.90
C SER A 138 -0.92 -1.66 -16.47
N HIS A 139 -1.34 -2.48 -17.43
CA HIS A 139 -2.06 -3.73 -17.17
C HIS A 139 -1.19 -4.99 -17.33
N HIS A 140 -0.16 -4.93 -18.18
CA HIS A 140 0.75 -6.06 -18.46
C HIS A 140 2.21 -5.58 -18.55
N PRO A 141 2.96 -5.53 -17.42
CA PRO A 141 2.57 -5.95 -16.06
C PRO A 141 1.62 -4.95 -15.37
N PRO A 142 0.88 -5.36 -14.32
CA PRO A 142 -0.09 -4.51 -13.63
C PRO A 142 0.61 -3.50 -12.69
N ILE A 143 1.07 -2.37 -13.24
CA ILE A 143 1.77 -1.32 -12.49
C ILE A 143 0.77 -0.27 -12.01
N SER A 144 0.77 -0.03 -10.71
CA SER A 144 0.11 1.12 -10.10
C SER A 144 1.15 2.15 -9.69
N ALA A 145 0.91 3.41 -10.03
CA ALA A 145 1.68 4.56 -9.56
C ALA A 145 0.85 5.33 -8.54
N PHE A 146 1.49 5.92 -7.53
CA PHE A 146 0.80 6.74 -6.55
C PHE A 146 1.70 7.85 -6.01
N TYR A 147 1.08 8.97 -5.69
CA TYR A 147 1.69 10.20 -5.24
C TYR A 147 0.95 10.74 -4.02
N ALA A 148 1.69 11.27 -3.06
CA ALA A 148 1.13 12.00 -1.94
C ALA A 148 1.99 13.22 -1.62
N GLU A 149 1.38 14.28 -1.12
CA GLU A 149 2.11 15.47 -0.70
C GLU A 149 1.41 16.20 0.45
N CYS A 150 2.20 16.95 1.21
CA CYS A 150 1.73 18.06 2.02
C CYS A 150 2.50 19.31 1.60
N SER A 151 1.85 20.15 0.81
CA SER A 151 2.45 21.34 0.20
C SER A 151 3.01 22.31 1.25
N ARG A 152 2.30 22.56 2.35
CA ARG A 152 2.78 23.45 3.43
C ARG A 152 4.09 22.97 4.06
N LYS A 153 4.19 21.66 4.27
CA LYS A 153 5.34 20.98 4.88
C LYS A 153 6.44 20.69 3.86
N LYS A 154 6.20 20.98 2.58
CA LYS A 154 7.12 20.76 1.46
C LYS A 154 7.71 19.35 1.49
N ILE A 155 6.83 18.37 1.71
CA ILE A 155 7.16 16.96 1.72
C ILE A 155 6.26 16.23 0.74
N GLN A 156 6.87 15.33 -0.02
CA GLN A 156 6.18 14.53 -1.03
C GLN A 156 6.62 13.07 -1.00
N PHE A 157 5.76 12.20 -1.50
CA PHE A 157 6.00 10.79 -1.65
C PHE A 157 5.58 10.34 -3.05
N ASN A 158 6.51 9.76 -3.80
CA ASN A 158 6.26 9.20 -5.13
C ASN A 158 6.52 7.70 -5.09
N ALA A 159 5.62 6.89 -5.64
CA ALA A 159 5.84 5.45 -5.70
C ALA A 159 5.23 4.81 -6.95
N HIS A 160 5.81 3.69 -7.32
CA HIS A 160 5.18 2.73 -8.20
C HIS A 160 5.42 1.32 -7.66
N ILE A 161 4.46 0.45 -7.90
CA ILE A 161 4.52 -0.93 -7.43
C ILE A 161 3.73 -1.83 -8.38
N TRP A 162 4.23 -3.05 -8.53
CA TRP A 162 3.48 -4.15 -9.10
C TRP A 162 3.87 -5.44 -8.38
N THR A 163 3.00 -6.45 -8.48
CA THR A 163 3.20 -7.72 -7.78
C THR A 163 3.49 -8.83 -8.76
N LYS A 164 4.43 -9.70 -8.38
CA LYS A 164 4.64 -10.98 -9.04
C LYS A 164 4.38 -12.10 -8.04
N SER A 165 3.32 -12.86 -8.27
CA SER A 165 2.93 -13.95 -7.38
C SER A 165 3.43 -15.29 -7.93
N LYS A 166 3.95 -16.13 -7.04
CA LYS A 166 4.42 -17.49 -7.38
C LYS A 166 3.81 -18.51 -6.42
N PHE A 167 3.15 -19.51 -6.98
CA PHE A 167 2.72 -20.69 -6.20
C PHE A 167 3.92 -21.59 -5.89
N LEU A 168 4.17 -21.83 -4.60
CA LEU A 168 5.31 -22.59 -4.08
C LEU A 168 4.88 -23.94 -3.47
N GLY A 169 3.76 -24.51 -3.92
CA GLY A 169 3.19 -25.74 -3.37
C GLY A 169 2.25 -25.44 -2.22
N MET A 170 2.69 -25.54 -0.97
CA MET A 170 1.83 -25.23 0.18
C MET A 170 1.74 -23.73 0.50
N SER A 171 2.47 -22.89 -0.23
CA SER A 171 2.59 -21.46 0.05
C SER A 171 2.45 -20.63 -1.22
N ILE A 172 2.06 -19.37 -1.06
CA ILE A 172 2.07 -18.36 -2.13
C ILE A 172 3.08 -17.28 -1.73
N GLY A 173 4.08 -17.06 -2.57
CA GLY A 173 4.98 -15.93 -2.47
C GLY A 173 4.48 -14.77 -3.32
N VAL A 174 4.42 -13.57 -2.74
CA VAL A 174 4.07 -12.33 -3.43
C VAL A 174 5.30 -11.43 -3.39
N HIS A 175 5.92 -11.26 -4.55
CA HIS A 175 7.04 -10.34 -4.70
C HIS A 175 6.52 -8.96 -5.06
N ASN A 176 6.81 -7.98 -4.20
CA ASN A 176 6.50 -6.59 -4.46
C ASN A 176 7.68 -5.95 -5.19
N ILE A 177 7.44 -5.51 -6.43
CA ILE A 177 8.46 -4.91 -7.29
C ILE A 177 8.10 -3.46 -7.50
N GLY A 178 9.07 -2.57 -7.25
CA GLY A 178 8.89 -1.13 -7.32
C GLY A 178 9.57 -0.45 -6.15
N GLN A 179 9.40 0.86 -6.05
CA GLN A 179 9.98 1.67 -4.99
C GLN A 179 9.10 2.87 -4.67
N GLY A 180 9.21 3.34 -3.44
CA GLY A 180 8.74 4.64 -3.00
C GLY A 180 9.91 5.59 -2.76
N CYS A 181 9.66 6.89 -2.87
CA CYS A 181 10.62 7.95 -2.58
C CYS A 181 9.92 9.03 -1.75
N VAL A 182 10.35 9.20 -0.50
CA VAL A 182 10.02 10.39 0.30
C VAL A 182 11.02 11.48 -0.07
N SER A 183 10.53 12.68 -0.40
CA SER A 183 11.38 13.84 -0.65
C SER A 183 11.06 14.96 0.34
N CYS A 184 12.06 15.42 1.07
CA CYS A 184 11.99 16.55 1.99
C CYS A 184 12.60 17.78 1.30
N LEU A 185 11.76 18.61 0.67
CA LEU A 185 12.23 19.61 -0.29
C LEU A 185 13.03 20.74 0.36
N ASP A 186 12.73 21.11 1.61
CA ASP A 186 13.49 22.13 2.34
C ASP A 186 14.94 21.71 2.64
N TYR A 187 15.24 20.40 2.61
CA TYR A 187 16.58 19.86 2.88
C TYR A 187 17.24 19.25 1.65
N ASP A 188 16.55 19.21 0.50
CA ASP A 188 17.00 18.52 -0.72
C ASP A 188 17.36 17.04 -0.46
N GLU A 189 16.55 16.36 0.36
CA GLU A 189 16.80 14.97 0.77
C GLU A 189 15.79 14.00 0.17
N HIS A 190 16.28 12.84 -0.27
CA HIS A 190 15.48 11.77 -0.85
C HIS A 190 15.73 10.44 -0.15
N TYR A 191 14.65 9.81 0.32
CA TYR A 191 14.68 8.52 1.00
C TYR A 191 13.99 7.47 0.13
N ILE A 192 14.77 6.52 -0.38
CA ILE A 192 14.27 5.42 -1.22
C ILE A 192 13.80 4.26 -0.34
N LEU A 193 12.59 3.79 -0.59
CA LEU A 193 11.92 2.75 0.17
C LEU A 193 11.55 1.58 -0.75
N THR A 194 11.91 0.37 -0.33
CA THR A 194 11.53 -0.87 -1.01
C THR A 194 10.40 -1.56 -0.28
N PHE A 195 9.48 -2.18 -1.03
CA PHE A 195 8.32 -2.85 -0.46
C PHE A 195 8.66 -4.29 -0.02
N PRO A 196 8.25 -4.72 1.18
CA PRO A 196 8.49 -6.08 1.67
C PRO A 196 7.76 -7.11 0.82
N ASN A 197 8.35 -8.28 0.61
CA ASN A 197 7.64 -9.40 0.00
C ASN A 197 6.68 -10.03 1.01
N GLY A 198 5.53 -10.49 0.53
CA GLY A 198 4.53 -11.20 1.33
C GLY A 198 4.60 -12.70 1.10
N TYR A 199 4.39 -13.49 2.16
CA TYR A 199 4.27 -14.94 2.05
C TYR A 199 3.01 -15.41 2.76
N ALA A 200 2.11 -16.07 2.03
CA ALA A 200 1.01 -16.82 2.60
C ALA A 200 1.44 -18.29 2.74
N ARG A 201 1.55 -18.79 3.97
CA ARG A 201 1.93 -20.19 4.24
C ARG A 201 0.69 -21.05 4.43
N GLN A 202 0.83 -22.34 4.11
CA GLN A 202 -0.18 -23.38 4.38
C GLN A 202 -1.54 -23.15 3.70
N VAL A 203 -1.57 -22.57 2.50
CA VAL A 203 -2.80 -22.26 1.75
C VAL A 203 -3.66 -23.52 1.46
N ILE A 204 -3.07 -24.71 1.50
CA ILE A 204 -3.78 -25.99 1.29
C ILE A 204 -4.37 -26.57 2.59
N LEU A 205 -3.75 -26.32 3.75
CA LEU A 205 -4.19 -26.86 5.06
C LEU A 205 -5.03 -25.86 5.85
N VAL A 206 -4.83 -24.57 5.62
CA VAL A 206 -5.30 -23.49 6.47
C VAL A 206 -6.09 -22.52 5.62
N PHE A 207 -7.36 -22.88 5.39
CA PHE A 207 -8.40 -21.90 5.10
C PHE A 207 -8.97 -21.28 6.40
N SER A 208 -8.44 -21.65 7.57
CA SER A 208 -8.86 -21.10 8.87
C SER A 208 -8.03 -19.91 9.36
N ASP A 209 -6.76 -19.74 8.97
CA ASP A 209 -5.88 -18.66 9.44
C ASP A 209 -4.75 -18.31 8.44
N PHE A 210 -4.93 -17.24 7.66
CA PHE A 210 -3.84 -16.70 6.84
C PHE A 210 -2.80 -16.00 7.75
N ILE A 211 -1.76 -16.73 8.19
CA ILE A 211 -0.61 -16.12 8.85
C ILE A 211 0.33 -15.59 7.76
N SER A 212 0.38 -14.25 7.61
CA SER A 212 1.38 -13.59 6.78
C SER A 212 2.63 -13.31 7.62
N ASP A 213 3.74 -13.98 7.32
CA ASP A 213 5.05 -13.49 7.77
C ASP A 213 5.44 -12.33 6.84
N LYS A 214 5.49 -11.11 7.38
CA LYS A 214 6.01 -9.94 6.67
C LYS A 214 7.49 -9.81 6.95
N PHE A 215 8.34 -10.06 5.96
CA PHE A 215 9.78 -9.77 6.04
C PHE A 215 10.05 -8.42 5.41
N LEU A 216 10.49 -7.45 6.23
CA LEU A 216 10.89 -6.12 5.76
C LEU A 216 12.40 -6.08 5.51
N SER A 217 12.77 -5.85 4.25
CA SER A 217 14.13 -5.47 3.88
C SER A 217 14.10 -4.01 3.47
N LEU A 218 14.68 -3.14 4.31
CA LEU A 218 14.90 -1.73 4.02
C LEU A 218 16.27 -1.57 3.37
N HIS A 219 16.30 -1.15 2.10
CA HIS A 219 17.52 -0.66 1.47
C HIS A 219 17.50 0.87 1.54
N LEU A 220 18.13 1.42 2.57
CA LEU A 220 18.33 2.86 2.68
C LEU A 220 19.53 3.23 1.78
N PRO A 221 19.39 4.18 0.84
CA PRO A 221 20.54 4.68 0.11
C PRO A 221 21.53 5.30 1.11
N SER A 222 22.82 5.08 0.85
CA SER A 222 23.89 5.75 1.58
C SER A 222 23.80 7.25 1.30
N CYS A 223 23.77 8.06 2.35
CA CYS A 223 23.95 9.51 2.27
C CYS A 223 25.24 9.86 1.51
#